data_AF-A0A952WJG3-F1
#
_entry.id   AF-A0A952WJG3-F1
#
_cell.length_a   1.000
_cell.length_b   1.000
_cell.length_c   1.000
_cell.angle_alpha   90.00
_cell.angle_beta   90.00
_cell.angle_gamma   90.00
#
_symmetry.space_group_name_H-M   'P 1'
#
loop_
_entity.id
_entity.type
_entity.pdbx_description
1 polymer ?
#
loop_
_entity_poly.entity_id
_entity_poly.type
_entity_poly.pdbx_seq_one_letter_code
_entity_poly.pdbx_strand_id
1 'polypeptide(L)'
;MTKSTQPASHFEIPEEVRAVRVCLVADPLSEKPWSGSGVPVGDQILATTMHEFSFLPLTARPLRLDGRQFQAEVYSTGGTDWRIDANDWLLARIDSDDLRPASGTQIDFERELRQGARVYLIGFPGDPTRIDRTLAEQMKPQVFSGSLVAQGSDGPRTFRVKLDDDASLGGISGGAAVVLDEVKREAVVVGICRGAAVQSVGIGLISWTFGREQVVVRPVLSTPQK
;
A
#
# COMPACT_ATOMS: atom_id res chain seq x y z
N MET A 1 -28.37 -26.67 24.65
CA MET A 1 -27.44 -26.93 23.53
C MET A 1 -26.72 -25.65 23.21
N THR A 2 -25.53 -25.45 23.77
CA THR A 2 -24.65 -24.33 23.45
C THR A 2 -23.96 -24.62 22.13
N LYS A 3 -24.29 -23.87 21.07
CA LYS A 3 -23.52 -23.88 19.83
C LYS A 3 -22.11 -23.41 20.18
N SER A 4 -21.16 -24.34 20.15
CA SER A 4 -19.74 -24.02 20.11
C SER A 4 -19.50 -23.21 18.84
N THR A 5 -19.34 -21.90 18.99
CA THR A 5 -18.77 -21.06 17.95
C THR A 5 -17.32 -21.51 17.81
N GLN A 6 -16.99 -22.21 16.72
CA GLN A 6 -15.59 -22.42 16.38
C GLN A 6 -14.91 -21.04 16.37
N PRO A 7 -13.74 -20.88 17.01
CA PRO A 7 -12.99 -19.64 16.87
C PRO A 7 -12.73 -19.43 15.38
N ALA A 8 -12.85 -18.17 14.93
CA ALA A 8 -12.43 -17.77 13.60
C ALA A 8 -11.06 -18.40 13.32
N SER A 9 -10.96 -19.16 12.23
CA SER A 9 -9.71 -19.80 11.85
C SER A 9 -8.63 -18.72 11.78
N HIS A 10 -7.72 -18.69 12.76
CA HIS A 10 -6.52 -17.88 12.68
C HIS A 10 -5.71 -18.45 11.52
N PHE A 11 -5.84 -17.83 10.34
CA PHE A 11 -4.99 -18.16 9.20
C PHE A 11 -3.57 -17.77 9.56
N GLU A 12 -2.66 -18.74 9.54
CA GLU A 12 -1.25 -18.47 9.72
C GLU A 12 -0.73 -17.69 8.52
N ILE A 13 -0.18 -16.51 8.77
CA ILE A 13 0.40 -15.66 7.73
C ILE A 13 1.71 -16.31 7.26
N PRO A 14 1.85 -16.66 5.96
CA PRO A 14 3.04 -17.31 5.43
C PRO A 14 4.31 -16.49 5.65
N GLU A 15 5.44 -17.17 5.88
CA GLU A 15 6.74 -16.52 6.10
C GLU A 15 7.16 -15.66 4.92
N GLU A 16 6.88 -16.11 3.69
CA GLU A 16 7.18 -15.39 2.46
C GLU A 16 6.47 -14.05 2.40
N VAL A 17 5.22 -13.99 2.88
CA VAL A 17 4.44 -12.75 2.97
C VAL A 17 5.04 -11.83 4.04
N ARG A 18 5.46 -12.38 5.19
CA ARG A 18 6.10 -11.60 6.27
C ARG A 18 7.45 -11.02 5.87
N ALA A 19 8.14 -11.66 4.92
CA ALA A 19 9.42 -11.23 4.39
C ALA A 19 9.29 -10.07 3.38
N VAL A 20 8.10 -9.78 2.87
CA VAL A 20 7.88 -8.66 1.94
C VAL A 20 8.29 -7.35 2.61
N ARG A 21 9.15 -6.61 1.93
CA ARG A 21 9.61 -5.31 2.40
C ARG A 21 8.60 -4.23 2.09
N VAL A 22 8.27 -3.46 3.12
CA VAL A 22 7.60 -2.16 3.02
C VAL A 22 8.43 -1.13 3.79
N CYS A 23 8.35 0.13 3.38
CA CYS A 23 9.01 1.26 4.02
C CYS A 23 7.96 2.15 4.68
N LEU A 24 8.31 2.75 5.81
CA LEU A 24 7.54 3.82 6.42
C LEU A 24 7.86 5.12 5.67
N VAL A 25 6.85 5.79 5.12
CA VAL A 25 6.99 6.96 4.24
C VAL A 25 6.44 8.18 4.93
N ALA A 26 7.19 9.29 4.91
CA ALA A 26 6.71 10.58 5.40
C ALA A 26 7.23 11.71 4.53
N ASP A 27 6.33 12.60 4.10
CA ASP A 27 6.69 13.85 3.43
C ASP A 27 7.14 14.89 4.48
N PRO A 28 8.44 15.22 4.58
CA PRO A 28 8.94 16.14 5.60
C PRO A 28 8.48 17.58 5.40
N LEU A 29 7.90 17.91 4.23
CA LEU A 29 7.38 19.23 3.90
C LEU A 29 5.87 19.32 4.10
N SER A 30 5.22 18.22 4.44
CA SER A 30 3.77 18.18 4.59
C SER A 30 3.33 18.99 5.82
N GLU A 31 2.40 19.93 5.61
CA GLU A 31 1.81 20.72 6.71
C GLU A 31 0.99 19.85 7.66
N LYS A 32 0.49 18.72 7.16
CA LYS A 32 -0.13 17.66 7.96
C LYS A 32 0.86 16.53 8.11
N PRO A 33 1.14 16.06 9.32
CA PRO A 33 2.10 15.00 9.50
C PRO A 33 1.44 13.64 9.21
N TRP A 34 1.15 13.42 7.95
CA TRP A 34 0.68 12.15 7.46
C TRP A 34 1.88 11.28 7.13
N SER A 35 1.70 10.01 7.44
CA SER A 35 2.66 8.98 7.17
C SER A 35 1.93 7.83 6.54
N GLY A 36 2.51 7.33 5.47
CA GLY A 36 2.05 6.14 4.82
C GLY A 36 3.10 5.05 4.89
N SER A 37 2.85 4.06 4.07
CA SER A 37 3.76 2.99 3.73
C SER A 37 4.16 3.13 2.26
N GLY A 38 5.23 2.45 1.87
CA GLY A 38 5.66 2.40 0.48
C GLY A 38 6.28 1.04 0.18
N VAL A 39 6.27 0.65 -1.08
CA VAL A 39 6.78 -0.65 -1.54
C VAL A 39 7.95 -0.42 -2.48
N PRO A 40 9.14 -0.96 -2.18
CA PRO A 40 10.21 -1.06 -3.16
C PRO A 40 9.75 -1.98 -4.30
N VAL A 41 9.74 -1.49 -5.54
CA VAL A 41 9.23 -2.25 -6.72
C VAL A 41 10.29 -2.50 -7.78
N GLY A 42 11.51 -2.07 -7.52
CA GLY A 42 12.68 -2.23 -8.36
C GLY A 42 13.88 -1.56 -7.69
N ASP A 43 15.02 -1.56 -8.37
CA ASP A 43 16.21 -0.86 -7.87
C ASP A 43 15.92 0.64 -7.79
N GLN A 44 15.99 1.19 -6.56
CA GLN A 44 15.77 2.60 -6.29
C GLN A 44 14.36 3.12 -6.62
N ILE A 45 13.37 2.24 -6.85
CA ILE A 45 11.99 2.66 -7.17
C ILE A 45 11.07 2.34 -6.00
N LEU A 46 10.35 3.36 -5.54
CA LEU A 46 9.30 3.26 -4.55
C LEU A 46 7.93 3.47 -5.20
N ALA A 47 7.00 2.53 -4.97
CA ALA A 47 5.59 2.74 -5.21
C ALA A 47 4.88 3.12 -3.90
N THR A 48 3.99 4.09 -3.96
CA THR A 48 3.20 4.55 -2.81
C THR A 48 1.96 5.31 -3.29
N THR A 49 1.04 5.64 -2.39
CA THR A 49 -0.12 6.48 -2.68
C THR A 49 0.29 7.94 -2.88
N MET A 50 -0.49 8.67 -3.68
CA MET A 50 -0.23 10.07 -3.99
C MET A 50 -0.76 11.00 -2.90
N HIS A 51 -1.84 10.62 -2.23
CA HIS A 51 -2.46 11.44 -1.17
C HIS A 51 -1.59 11.64 0.08
N GLU A 52 -0.55 10.83 0.27
CA GLU A 52 0.41 10.98 1.37
C GLU A 52 1.36 12.18 1.17
N PHE A 53 1.31 12.83 0.01
CA PHE A 53 2.21 13.90 -0.38
C PHE A 53 1.46 15.23 -0.47
N SER A 54 2.02 16.26 0.17
CA SER A 54 1.44 17.61 0.20
C SER A 54 1.68 18.36 -1.12
N PHE A 55 1.06 17.90 -2.20
CA PHE A 55 1.09 18.48 -3.55
C PHE A 55 2.33 18.16 -4.39
N LEU A 56 2.08 17.76 -5.64
CA LEU A 56 3.07 17.65 -6.71
C LEU A 56 3.29 19.04 -7.32
N PRO A 57 4.54 19.40 -7.65
CA PRO A 57 5.02 19.00 -8.96
C PRO A 57 5.98 17.79 -8.90
N LEU A 58 6.15 17.15 -10.05
CA LEU A 58 7.06 16.02 -10.33
C LEU A 58 8.56 16.39 -10.19
N THR A 59 8.91 17.27 -9.26
CA THR A 59 10.28 17.71 -9.04
C THR A 59 10.92 16.92 -7.91
N ALA A 60 12.24 16.75 -7.98
CA ALA A 60 13.03 16.16 -6.91
C ALA A 60 12.72 16.86 -5.57
N ARG A 61 12.30 16.08 -4.56
CA ARG A 61 11.93 16.59 -3.24
C ARG A 61 12.45 15.67 -2.13
N PRO A 62 12.71 16.20 -0.93
CA PRO A 62 13.07 15.35 0.20
C PRO A 62 11.90 14.44 0.58
N LEU A 63 12.19 13.17 0.83
CA LEU A 63 11.26 12.17 1.35
C LEU A 63 11.92 11.46 2.53
N ARG A 64 11.18 11.19 3.60
CA ARG A 64 11.67 10.31 4.67
C ARG A 64 11.20 8.88 4.43
N LEU A 65 12.15 7.96 4.42
CA LEU A 65 11.93 6.52 4.37
C LEU A 65 12.59 5.89 5.59
N ASP A 66 11.82 5.17 6.39
CA ASP A 66 12.31 4.48 7.59
C ASP A 66 13.12 5.42 8.52
N GLY A 67 12.65 6.67 8.65
CA GLY A 67 13.28 7.71 9.47
C GLY A 67 14.54 8.36 8.88
N ARG A 68 15.01 7.93 7.70
CA ARG A 68 16.12 8.52 6.96
C ARG A 68 15.60 9.41 5.83
N GLN A 69 16.26 10.54 5.57
CA GLN A 69 15.86 11.45 4.51
C GLN A 69 16.63 11.17 3.22
N PHE A 70 15.91 11.14 2.09
CA PHE A 70 16.44 10.91 0.75
C PHE A 70 15.89 11.96 -0.21
N GLN A 71 16.55 12.14 -1.37
CA GLN A 71 15.94 12.85 -2.49
C GLN A 71 15.10 11.88 -3.30
N ALA A 72 13.87 12.29 -3.59
CA ALA A 72 12.89 11.52 -4.34
C ALA A 72 12.48 12.27 -5.60
N GLU A 73 12.62 11.65 -6.76
CA GLU A 73 12.16 12.15 -8.05
C GLU A 73 10.90 11.37 -8.47
N VAL A 74 9.73 12.01 -8.42
CA VAL A 74 8.49 11.40 -8.89
C VAL A 74 8.47 11.43 -10.41
N TYR A 75 8.47 10.26 -11.05
CA TYR A 75 8.53 10.15 -12.51
C TYR A 75 7.25 9.57 -13.13
N SER A 76 6.35 9.02 -12.32
CA SER A 76 5.06 8.50 -12.81
C SER A 76 3.97 8.61 -11.74
N THR A 77 2.75 8.91 -12.16
CA THR A 77 1.56 8.94 -11.30
C THR A 77 0.36 8.37 -12.03
N GLY A 78 -0.68 7.99 -11.29
CA GLY A 78 -1.94 7.53 -11.89
C GLY A 78 -2.76 8.61 -12.58
N GLY A 79 -2.49 9.87 -12.26
CA GLY A 79 -3.16 11.04 -12.80
C GLY A 79 -2.85 12.27 -11.95
N THR A 80 -3.69 13.30 -12.06
CA THR A 80 -3.54 14.56 -11.30
C THR A 80 -4.47 14.67 -10.10
N ASP A 81 -5.57 13.91 -10.07
CA ASP A 81 -6.55 13.92 -8.98
C ASP A 81 -6.53 12.58 -8.24
N TRP A 82 -5.89 12.54 -7.07
CA TRP A 82 -5.79 11.36 -6.19
C TRP A 82 -7.14 10.96 -5.59
N ARG A 83 -8.16 11.83 -5.65
CA ARG A 83 -9.50 11.49 -5.15
C ARG A 83 -10.19 10.44 -6.01
N ILE A 84 -9.74 10.29 -7.27
CA ILE A 84 -10.09 9.15 -8.11
C ILE A 84 -9.21 7.98 -7.67
N ASP A 85 -9.81 6.93 -7.11
CA ASP A 85 -9.09 5.81 -6.51
C ASP A 85 -8.04 5.21 -7.46
N ALA A 86 -8.39 5.01 -8.73
CA ALA A 86 -7.48 4.48 -9.75
C ALA A 86 -6.25 5.35 -10.06
N ASN A 87 -6.28 6.63 -9.68
CA ASN A 87 -5.19 7.58 -9.91
C ASN A 87 -4.26 7.72 -8.70
N ASP A 88 -4.62 7.15 -7.55
CA ASP A 88 -3.97 7.40 -6.28
C ASP A 88 -2.74 6.52 -6.05
N TRP A 89 -1.79 6.67 -6.97
CA TRP A 89 -0.50 6.02 -6.91
C TRP A 89 0.55 6.92 -7.55
N LEU A 90 1.78 6.77 -7.09
CA LEU A 90 2.96 7.34 -7.72
C LEU A 90 4.12 6.36 -7.69
N LEU A 91 5.06 6.56 -8.60
CA LEU A 91 6.37 5.94 -8.62
C LEU A 91 7.42 7.04 -8.47
N ALA A 92 8.30 6.86 -7.49
CA ALA A 92 9.42 7.76 -7.25
C ALA A 92 10.74 7.00 -7.33
N ARG A 93 11.73 7.62 -7.97
CA ARG A 93 13.12 7.22 -7.87
C ARG A 93 13.70 7.81 -6.60
N ILE A 94 14.34 6.98 -5.79
CA ILE A 94 14.96 7.35 -4.53
C ILE A 94 16.45 7.09 -4.64
N ASP A 95 17.26 8.10 -4.35
CA ASP A 95 18.72 7.96 -4.33
C ASP A 95 19.18 7.15 -3.09
N SER A 96 19.07 5.82 -3.20
CA SER A 96 19.38 4.87 -2.12
C SER A 96 19.75 3.48 -2.66
N ASP A 97 21.01 3.08 -2.50
CA ASP A 97 21.51 1.75 -2.90
C ASP A 97 20.85 0.59 -2.15
N ASP A 98 20.23 0.90 -1.01
CA ASP A 98 19.57 -0.07 -0.15
C ASP A 98 18.09 -0.25 -0.50
N LEU A 99 17.50 0.53 -1.42
CA LEU A 99 16.07 0.44 -1.75
C LEU A 99 15.82 -0.59 -2.87
N ARG A 100 15.41 -1.79 -2.48
CA ARG A 100 15.06 -2.90 -3.37
C ARG A 100 14.02 -3.83 -2.73
N PRO A 101 13.23 -4.56 -3.53
CA PRO A 101 12.35 -5.62 -3.01
C PRO A 101 13.13 -6.62 -2.15
N ALA A 102 12.47 -7.27 -1.20
CA ALA A 102 13.07 -8.37 -0.45
C ALA A 102 13.34 -9.56 -1.39
N SER A 103 14.37 -10.36 -1.08
CA SER A 103 14.65 -11.59 -1.83
C SER A 103 13.44 -12.51 -1.82
N GLY A 104 13.10 -13.10 -2.97
CA GLY A 104 11.91 -13.97 -3.12
C GLY A 104 10.58 -13.22 -3.21
N THR A 105 10.59 -11.88 -3.25
CA THR A 105 9.40 -11.07 -3.58
C THR A 105 9.37 -10.75 -5.06
N GLN A 106 8.27 -11.07 -5.73
CA GLN A 106 7.99 -10.65 -7.11
C GLN A 106 7.08 -9.42 -7.14
N ILE A 107 7.24 -8.59 -8.17
CA ILE A 107 6.35 -7.46 -8.44
C ILE A 107 5.62 -7.76 -9.74
N ASP A 108 4.29 -7.89 -9.66
CA ASP A 108 3.44 -8.16 -10.82
C ASP A 108 2.08 -7.48 -10.62
N PHE A 109 2.02 -6.20 -10.99
CA PHE A 109 0.79 -5.39 -10.91
C PHE A 109 -0.24 -5.76 -11.97
N GLU A 110 0.14 -6.53 -12.99
CA GLU A 110 -0.77 -6.99 -14.04
C GLU A 110 -1.43 -8.32 -13.68
N ARG A 111 -0.93 -9.03 -12.67
CA ARG A 111 -1.46 -10.32 -12.21
C ARG A 111 -2.98 -10.31 -12.08
N GLU A 112 -3.63 -11.18 -12.84
CA GLU A 112 -5.05 -11.40 -12.70
C GLU A 112 -5.35 -12.15 -11.41
N LEU A 113 -6.35 -11.66 -10.67
CA LEU A 113 -6.79 -12.26 -9.42
C LEU A 113 -8.22 -12.77 -9.58
N ARG A 114 -8.47 -13.99 -9.10
CA ARG A 114 -9.81 -14.56 -9.06
C ARG A 114 -10.57 -14.06 -7.84
N GLN A 115 -11.87 -13.84 -7.97
CA GLN A 115 -12.71 -13.51 -6.82
C GLN A 115 -12.55 -14.56 -5.71
N GLY A 116 -12.46 -14.12 -4.46
CA GLY A 116 -12.17 -14.94 -3.30
C GLY A 116 -10.68 -15.22 -3.07
N ALA A 117 -9.78 -14.81 -3.98
CA ALA A 117 -8.34 -14.97 -3.77
C ALA A 117 -7.91 -14.32 -2.45
N ARG A 118 -7.05 -15.03 -1.70
CA ARG A 118 -6.47 -14.53 -0.45
C ARG A 118 -5.48 -13.41 -0.78
N VAL A 119 -5.67 -12.26 -0.15
CA VAL A 119 -4.78 -11.09 -0.29
C VAL A 119 -4.29 -10.70 1.10
N TYR A 120 -3.01 -10.39 1.20
CA TYR A 120 -2.38 -9.86 2.40
C TYR A 120 -2.02 -8.40 2.17
N LEU A 121 -2.42 -7.52 3.09
CA LEU A 121 -2.06 -6.11 3.08
C LEU A 121 -0.96 -5.88 4.13
N ILE A 122 0.11 -5.19 3.75
CA ILE A 122 1.29 -5.00 4.58
C ILE A 122 1.60 -3.51 4.66
N GLY A 123 1.71 -2.96 5.86
CA GLY A 123 2.03 -1.55 6.05
C GLY A 123 2.25 -1.19 7.51
N PHE A 124 2.46 0.10 7.77
CA PHE A 124 2.74 0.65 9.08
C PHE A 124 1.51 1.38 9.65
N PRO A 125 0.71 0.73 10.51
CA PRO A 125 -0.46 1.39 11.06
C PRO A 125 -0.07 2.47 12.09
N GLY A 126 -0.96 3.45 12.28
CA GLY A 126 -0.93 4.35 13.43
C GLY A 126 -0.66 5.83 13.16
N ASP A 127 -0.67 6.28 11.89
CA ASP A 127 -0.56 7.69 11.47
C ASP A 127 0.33 8.59 12.37
N PRO A 128 1.58 8.20 12.67
CA PRO A 128 2.44 8.98 13.54
C PRO A 128 2.66 10.41 13.02
N THR A 129 2.32 11.39 13.86
CA THR A 129 2.44 12.83 13.55
C THR A 129 3.89 13.34 13.45
N ARG A 130 4.88 12.50 13.71
CA ARG A 130 6.29 12.83 13.44
C ARG A 130 7.10 11.56 13.38
N ILE A 131 7.64 11.26 12.20
CA ILE A 131 8.57 10.15 12.04
C ILE A 131 9.99 10.70 12.12
N ASP A 132 10.63 10.40 13.24
CA ASP A 132 12.08 10.45 13.39
C ASP A 132 12.67 9.03 13.32
N ARG A 133 13.99 8.94 13.33
CA ARG A 133 14.71 7.67 13.23
C ARG A 133 14.39 6.72 14.37
N THR A 134 14.27 7.23 15.60
CA THR A 134 14.00 6.42 16.78
C THR A 134 12.62 5.78 16.70
N LEU A 135 11.61 6.55 16.31
CA LEU A 135 10.25 6.02 16.13
C LEU A 135 10.20 5.02 14.98
N ALA A 136 10.84 5.34 13.85
CA ALA A 136 10.87 4.44 12.70
C ALA A 136 11.52 3.08 13.03
N GLU A 137 12.59 3.06 13.82
CA GLU A 137 13.26 1.82 14.27
C GLU A 137 12.40 0.97 15.21
N GLN A 138 11.42 1.57 15.90
CA GLN A 138 10.50 0.86 16.81
C GLN A 138 9.26 0.34 16.09
N MET A 139 8.84 1.01 15.02
CA MET A 139 7.67 0.60 14.25
C MET A 139 7.97 -0.67 13.46
N LYS A 140 6.98 -1.56 13.42
CA LYS A 140 7.05 -2.80 12.64
C LYS A 140 5.89 -2.83 11.66
N PRO A 141 6.12 -3.30 10.43
CA PRO A 141 5.04 -3.51 9.50
C PRO A 141 4.09 -4.57 10.08
N GLN A 142 2.80 -4.34 9.91
CA GLN A 142 1.75 -5.28 10.25
C GLN A 142 1.19 -5.88 8.97
N VAL A 143 0.73 -7.13 9.09
CA VAL A 143 0.13 -7.87 7.98
C VAL A 143 -1.33 -8.16 8.32
N PHE A 144 -2.22 -7.82 7.39
CA PHE A 144 -3.65 -8.03 7.47
C PHE A 144 -4.08 -8.98 6.36
N SER A 145 -4.89 -9.98 6.67
CA SER A 145 -5.42 -10.91 5.66
C SER A 145 -6.85 -10.55 5.28
N GLY A 146 -7.18 -10.80 4.02
CA GLY A 146 -8.53 -10.64 3.51
C GLY A 146 -8.73 -11.40 2.21
N SER A 147 -9.88 -11.25 1.60
CA SER A 147 -10.23 -11.89 0.33
C SER A 147 -10.63 -10.85 -0.70
N LEU A 148 -10.24 -11.06 -1.95
CA LEU A 148 -10.70 -10.26 -3.07
C LEU A 148 -12.21 -10.42 -3.22
N VAL A 149 -12.97 -9.33 -3.13
CA VAL A 149 -14.44 -9.37 -3.25
C VAL A 149 -14.96 -8.77 -4.56
N ALA A 150 -14.22 -7.82 -5.15
CA ALA A 150 -14.59 -7.17 -6.41
C ALA A 150 -13.38 -6.55 -7.10
N GLN A 151 -13.45 -6.39 -8.41
CA GLN A 151 -12.66 -5.38 -9.13
C GLN A 151 -13.38 -4.03 -8.99
N GLY A 152 -12.62 -2.94 -8.88
CA GLY A 152 -13.19 -1.62 -8.62
C GLY A 152 -14.00 -1.07 -9.80
N SER A 153 -14.84 -0.08 -9.52
CA SER A 153 -15.69 0.60 -10.51
C SER A 153 -14.89 1.34 -11.58
N ASP A 154 -13.64 1.70 -11.27
CA ASP A 154 -12.78 2.55 -12.08
C ASP A 154 -11.91 1.74 -13.06
N GLY A 155 -12.28 0.48 -13.29
CA GLY A 155 -11.64 -0.44 -14.23
C GLY A 155 -10.64 -1.40 -13.58
N PRO A 156 -9.82 -2.11 -14.38
CA PRO A 156 -8.96 -3.20 -13.92
C PRO A 156 -7.80 -2.74 -13.02
N ARG A 157 -7.64 -1.42 -12.82
CA ARG A 157 -6.55 -0.82 -12.04
C ARG A 157 -6.81 -0.79 -10.54
N THR A 158 -8.04 -1.06 -10.11
CA THR A 158 -8.37 -1.15 -8.68
C THR A 158 -9.11 -2.44 -8.37
N PHE A 159 -8.96 -2.90 -7.13
CA PHE A 159 -9.73 -4.01 -6.62
C PHE A 159 -10.00 -3.85 -5.12
N ARG A 160 -11.00 -4.57 -4.62
CA ARG A 160 -11.45 -4.49 -3.23
C ARG A 160 -11.14 -5.76 -2.47
N VAL A 161 -10.51 -5.60 -1.31
CA VAL A 161 -10.18 -6.69 -0.40
C VAL A 161 -11.05 -6.56 0.85
N LYS A 162 -11.84 -7.57 1.17
CA LYS A 162 -12.55 -7.66 2.44
C LYS A 162 -11.65 -8.34 3.47
N LEU A 163 -11.26 -7.61 4.51
CA LEU A 163 -10.45 -8.11 5.61
C LEU A 163 -11.21 -9.16 6.43
N ASP A 164 -10.44 -10.08 7.01
CA ASP A 164 -10.96 -11.10 7.92
C ASP A 164 -11.39 -10.47 9.27
N ASP A 165 -10.63 -9.47 9.75
CA ASP A 165 -10.84 -8.78 11.03
C ASP A 165 -11.32 -7.33 10.88
N ASP A 166 -11.94 -6.78 11.92
CA ASP A 166 -12.40 -5.38 12.01
C ASP A 166 -11.27 -4.38 12.33
N ALA A 167 -10.04 -4.67 11.89
CA ALA A 167 -8.90 -3.81 12.16
C ALA A 167 -9.05 -2.46 11.45
N SER A 168 -8.85 -1.37 12.20
CA SER A 168 -8.68 -0.04 11.61
C SER A 168 -7.33 0.01 10.90
N LEU A 169 -7.33 0.45 9.65
CA LEU A 169 -6.18 0.45 8.75
C LEU A 169 -5.56 1.84 8.53
N GLY A 170 -5.77 2.78 9.45
CA GLY A 170 -5.07 4.07 9.41
C GLY A 170 -3.55 3.87 9.37
N GLY A 171 -2.87 4.50 8.41
CA GLY A 171 -1.40 4.46 8.22
C GLY A 171 -0.86 3.44 7.23
N ILE A 172 -1.66 2.46 6.77
CA ILE A 172 -1.13 1.44 5.83
C ILE A 172 -1.23 1.84 4.34
N SER A 173 -1.79 3.02 4.05
CA SER A 173 -1.84 3.59 2.69
C SER A 173 -0.46 3.59 2.04
N GLY A 174 -0.38 3.21 0.77
CA GLY A 174 0.87 2.98 0.03
C GLY A 174 1.58 1.66 0.34
N GLY A 175 1.09 0.88 1.32
CA GLY A 175 1.63 -0.43 1.69
C GLY A 175 1.37 -1.52 0.66
N ALA A 176 2.02 -2.68 0.78
CA ALA A 176 1.94 -3.73 -0.22
C ALA A 176 0.61 -4.51 -0.16
N ALA A 177 0.02 -4.78 -1.32
CA ALA A 177 -0.99 -5.82 -1.49
C ALA A 177 -0.34 -7.05 -2.13
N VAL A 178 -0.41 -8.19 -1.44
CA VAL A 178 0.39 -9.38 -1.73
C VAL A 178 -0.51 -10.60 -1.89
N VAL A 179 -0.21 -11.43 -2.87
CA VAL A 179 -0.72 -12.80 -2.98
C VAL A 179 0.43 -13.79 -2.90
N LEU A 180 0.17 -14.99 -2.39
CA LEU A 180 1.15 -16.06 -2.38
C LEU A 180 1.03 -16.87 -3.68
N ASP A 181 2.13 -17.00 -4.41
CA ASP A 181 2.24 -18.04 -5.43
C ASP A 181 2.51 -19.37 -4.71
N GLU A 182 1.46 -20.18 -4.53
CA GLU A 182 1.56 -21.42 -3.75
C GLU A 182 2.49 -22.46 -4.40
N VAL A 183 2.65 -22.42 -5.72
CA VAL A 183 3.49 -23.37 -6.47
C VAL A 183 4.96 -22.99 -6.31
N LYS A 184 5.28 -21.71 -6.46
CA LYS A 184 6.66 -21.23 -6.38
C LYS A 184 7.11 -20.90 -4.95
N ARG A 185 6.16 -20.81 -4.01
CA ARG A 185 6.39 -20.32 -2.64
C ARG A 185 7.04 -18.94 -2.66
N GLU A 186 6.43 -18.04 -3.42
CA GLU A 186 6.90 -16.67 -3.58
C GLU A 186 5.79 -15.68 -3.25
N ALA A 187 6.14 -14.60 -2.56
CA ALA A 187 5.23 -13.49 -2.34
C ALA A 187 5.20 -12.61 -3.59
N VAL A 188 4.01 -12.31 -4.10
CA VAL A 188 3.82 -11.49 -5.29
C VAL A 188 3.06 -10.24 -4.92
N VAL A 189 3.73 -9.10 -5.02
CA VAL A 189 3.11 -7.79 -4.85
C VAL A 189 2.30 -7.47 -6.10
N VAL A 190 0.99 -7.32 -5.93
CA VAL A 190 0.00 -7.13 -7.00
C VAL A 190 -0.64 -5.75 -6.97
N GLY A 191 -0.22 -4.89 -6.05
CA GLY A 191 -0.63 -3.49 -5.97
C GLY A 191 -0.20 -2.85 -4.66
N ILE A 192 -0.68 -1.64 -4.43
CA ILE A 192 -0.52 -0.90 -3.19
C ILE A 192 -1.88 -0.63 -2.54
N CYS A 193 -1.94 -0.71 -1.22
CA CYS A 193 -3.15 -0.38 -0.47
C CYS A 193 -3.40 1.13 -0.54
N ARG A 194 -4.58 1.56 -0.94
CA ARG A 194 -4.99 2.97 -0.82
C ARG A 194 -5.56 3.29 0.56
N GLY A 195 -6.05 2.27 1.27
CA GLY A 195 -6.84 2.40 2.48
C GLY A 195 -8.33 2.18 2.22
N ALA A 196 -9.16 2.73 3.11
CA ALA A 196 -10.60 2.54 3.08
C ALA A 196 -11.23 3.07 1.78
N ALA A 197 -12.25 2.37 1.29
CA ALA A 197 -13.03 2.82 0.14
C ALA A 197 -13.67 4.19 0.42
N VAL A 198 -13.45 5.13 -0.48
CA VAL A 198 -14.16 6.41 -0.47
C VAL A 198 -15.43 6.21 -1.28
N GLN A 199 -16.60 6.24 -0.63
CA GLN A 199 -17.87 6.35 -1.36
C GLN A 199 -18.21 7.83 -1.49
N SER A 200 -18.11 8.35 -2.71
CA SER A 200 -18.74 9.63 -3.04
C SER A 200 -20.25 9.44 -2.97
N VAL A 201 -20.89 10.02 -1.96
CA VAL A 201 -22.35 10.15 -1.93
C VAL A 201 -22.65 11.45 -2.68
N GLY A 202 -23.54 11.40 -3.67
CA GLY A 202 -23.81 12.53 -4.56
C GLY A 202 -24.00 13.86 -3.82
N ILE A 203 -23.55 14.95 -4.48
CA ILE A 203 -23.48 16.34 -3.99
C ILE A 203 -22.36 16.56 -2.95
N GLY A 204 -21.10 16.48 -3.40
CA GLY A 204 -19.95 17.11 -2.73
C GLY A 204 -19.56 16.55 -1.35
N LEU A 205 -20.21 15.49 -0.87
CA LEU A 205 -19.93 14.85 0.41
C LEU A 205 -19.14 13.56 0.19
N ILE A 206 -17.87 13.61 0.58
CA ILE A 206 -17.02 12.42 0.70
C ILE A 206 -17.45 11.68 1.97
N SER A 207 -18.04 10.50 1.82
CA SER A 207 -18.29 9.59 2.94
C SER A 207 -17.20 8.52 2.96
N TRP A 208 -16.47 8.46 4.06
CA TRP A 208 -15.54 7.37 4.33
C TRP A 208 -16.38 6.18 4.79
N THR A 209 -16.46 5.13 3.98
CA THR A 209 -16.94 3.86 4.52
C THR A 209 -15.75 3.24 5.25
N PHE A 210 -15.65 3.52 6.55
CA PHE A 210 -14.82 2.76 7.48
C PHE A 210 -15.42 1.35 7.57
N GLY A 211 -15.14 0.52 6.56
CA GLY A 211 -15.61 -0.84 6.45
C GLY A 211 -14.44 -1.81 6.30
N ARG A 212 -14.73 -3.11 6.42
CA ARG A 212 -13.77 -4.20 6.19
C ARG A 212 -13.19 -4.21 4.77
N GLU A 213 -13.71 -3.40 3.85
CA GLU A 213 -13.26 -3.36 2.46
C GLU A 213 -12.18 -2.29 2.24
N GLN A 214 -11.04 -2.74 1.71
CA GLN A 214 -9.90 -1.92 1.37
C GLN A 214 -9.75 -1.83 -0.14
N VAL A 215 -9.41 -0.65 -0.62
CA VAL A 215 -9.09 -0.44 -2.03
C VAL A 215 -7.61 -0.69 -2.23
N VAL A 216 -7.30 -1.54 -3.20
CA VAL A 216 -5.95 -1.71 -3.72
C VAL A 216 -5.89 -1.08 -5.09
N VAL A 217 -4.81 -0.36 -5.35
CA VAL A 217 -4.53 0.30 -6.62
C VAL A 217 -3.30 -0.34 -7.24
N ARG A 218 -3.30 -0.47 -8.57
CA ARG A 218 -2.23 -1.10 -9.35
C ARG A 218 -1.42 -0.03 -10.08
N PRO A 219 -0.18 0.26 -9.63
CA PRO A 219 0.70 1.16 -10.37
C PRO A 219 1.02 0.61 -11.75
N VAL A 220 1.29 1.50 -12.71
CA VAL A 220 1.77 1.10 -14.04
C VAL A 220 3.28 1.31 -14.07
N LEU A 221 4.03 0.22 -14.15
CA LEU A 221 5.49 0.27 -14.32
C LEU A 221 5.79 0.72 -15.74
N SER A 222 5.96 2.03 -15.92
CA SER A 222 6.53 2.60 -17.14
C SER A 222 8.03 2.79 -16.94
N THR A 223 8.81 2.58 -18.00
CA THR A 223 10.24 2.90 -17.99
C THR A 223 10.38 4.40 -17.72
N PRO A 224 11.24 4.83 -16.77
CA PRO A 224 11.48 6.26 -16.55
C PRO A 224 11.89 6.91 -17.88
N GLN A 225 11.18 7.95 -18.30
CA GLN A 225 11.60 8.74 -19.45
C GLN A 225 12.94 9.40 -19.09
N LYS A 226 13.97 9.15 -19.89
CA LYS A 226 15.30 9.75 -19.75
C LYS A 226 15.30 11.21 -20.17
#